data_AF-E8X2N2-F1
#
_entry.id   AF-E8X2N2-F1
#
_cell.length_a   1.000
_cell.length_b   1.000
_cell.length_c   1.000
_cell.angle_alpha   90.00
_cell.angle_beta   90.00
_cell.angle_gamma   90.00
#
_symmetry.space_group_name_H-M   'P 1'
#
loop_
_entity.id
_entity.type
_entity.pdbx_description
1 polymer ?
#
loop_
_entity_poly.entity_id
_entity_poly.type
_entity_poly.pdbx_seq_one_letter_code
_entity_poly.pdbx_strand_id
1 'polypeptide(L)'
;MARDNWISDAANKYGTHLQEKRSQQEMQRRAEERERERRERLSAERETEGGKLWAELQYILKGNVKQFNESYGDDVMRTEARADGPFKVKLGEPGGVEKIAALTYAPDVATLTWEIFGSNSGSLTVGLLLGERELQFMSGTAYVTTEAIAQQIIEALVP
;
A
#
# COMPACT_ATOMS: atom_id res chain seq x y z
N MET A 1 23.41 -24.17 66.51
CA MET A 1 22.13 -24.28 65.78
C MET A 1 22.19 -23.32 64.59
N ALA A 2 22.63 -23.80 63.43
CA ALA A 2 22.83 -22.98 62.23
C ALA A 2 22.57 -23.80 60.95
N ARG A 3 21.51 -24.63 60.95
CA ARG A 3 21.19 -25.53 59.83
C ARG A 3 19.87 -25.22 59.11
N ASP A 4 19.04 -24.31 59.62
CA ASP A 4 17.69 -24.07 59.07
C ASP A 4 17.52 -22.71 58.35
N ASN A 5 18.46 -21.77 58.48
CA ASN A 5 18.34 -20.44 57.82
C ASN A 5 18.57 -20.47 56.30
N TRP A 6 19.35 -21.43 55.78
CA TRP A 6 19.69 -21.46 54.35
C TRP A 6 18.50 -21.83 53.46
N ILE A 7 17.54 -22.60 53.97
CA ILE A 7 16.32 -22.99 53.25
C ILE A 7 15.40 -21.78 53.09
N SER A 8 15.21 -21.01 54.16
CA SER A 8 14.45 -19.76 54.13
C SER A 8 15.09 -18.72 53.20
N ASP A 9 16.42 -18.59 53.22
CA ASP A 9 17.14 -17.69 52.31
C ASP A 9 17.04 -18.12 50.84
N ALA A 10 17.12 -19.42 50.57
CA ALA A 10 16.95 -19.97 49.21
C ALA A 10 15.52 -19.79 48.70
N ALA A 11 14.51 -20.00 49.54
CA ALA A 11 13.11 -19.78 49.21
C ALA A 11 12.81 -18.30 48.93
N ASN A 12 13.36 -17.39 49.75
CA ASN A 12 13.24 -15.95 49.53
C ASN A 12 13.90 -15.51 48.21
N LYS A 13 15.15 -15.95 47.95
CA LYS A 13 15.85 -15.66 46.69
C LYS A 13 15.11 -16.19 45.47
N TYR A 14 14.56 -17.40 45.56
CA TYR A 14 13.77 -17.98 44.48
C TYR A 14 12.45 -17.23 44.25
N GLY A 15 11.79 -16.79 45.32
CA GLY A 15 10.61 -15.93 45.26
C GLY A 15 10.89 -14.60 44.56
N THR A 16 11.97 -13.92 44.94
CA THR A 16 12.42 -12.68 44.28
C THR A 16 12.75 -12.93 42.82
N HIS A 17 13.48 -14.00 42.49
CA HIS A 17 13.84 -14.32 41.11
C HIS A 17 12.61 -14.64 40.24
N LEU A 18 11.62 -15.35 40.78
CA LEU A 18 10.36 -15.61 40.07
C LEU A 18 9.57 -14.32 39.83
N GLN A 19 9.57 -13.40 40.80
CA GLN A 19 8.89 -12.11 40.67
C GLN A 19 9.56 -11.22 39.62
N GLU A 20 10.89 -11.15 39.63
CA GLU A 20 11.69 -10.46 38.61
C GLU A 20 11.44 -11.04 37.21
N LYS A 21 11.45 -12.38 37.08
CA LYS A 21 11.18 -13.05 35.80
C LYS A 21 9.79 -12.76 35.25
N ARG A 22 8.76 -12.78 36.12
CA ARG A 22 7.38 -12.42 35.74
C ARG A 22 7.29 -10.96 35.30
N SER A 23 7.93 -10.05 36.02
CA SER A 23 7.96 -8.62 35.68
C SER A 23 8.65 -8.38 34.32
N GLN A 24 9.77 -9.06 34.05
CA GLN A 24 10.46 -8.97 32.76
C GLN A 24 9.62 -9.51 31.60
N GLN A 25 8.96 -10.67 31.78
CA GLN A 25 8.07 -11.25 30.77
C GLN A 25 6.86 -10.35 30.50
N GLU A 26 6.28 -9.75 31.53
CA GLU A 26 5.15 -8.83 31.38
C GLU A 26 5.57 -7.54 30.66
N MET A 27 6.76 -7.00 30.96
CA MET A 27 7.30 -5.85 30.23
C MET A 27 7.58 -6.17 28.75
N GLN A 28 8.14 -7.35 28.45
CA GLN A 28 8.34 -7.80 27.07
C GLN A 28 7.01 -7.93 26.34
N ARG A 29 6.02 -8.60 26.94
CA ARG A 29 4.70 -8.77 26.33
C ARG A 29 4.00 -7.44 26.05
N ARG A 30 4.07 -6.49 27.00
CA ARG A 30 3.54 -5.12 26.80
C ARG A 30 4.30 -4.31 25.75
N ALA A 31 5.57 -4.61 25.51
CA ALA A 31 6.34 -3.98 24.45
C ALA A 31 5.98 -4.58 23.08
N GLU A 32 5.83 -5.90 23.00
CA GLU A 32 5.37 -6.61 21.80
C GLU A 32 3.93 -6.25 21.42
N GLU A 33 3.00 -6.18 22.38
CA GLU A 33 1.61 -5.72 22.17
C GLU A 33 1.60 -4.29 21.62
N ARG A 34 2.38 -3.36 22.19
CA ARG A 34 2.47 -1.97 21.70
C ARG A 34 3.07 -1.86 20.30
N GLU A 35 4.10 -2.64 20.01
CA GLU A 35 4.71 -2.68 18.68
C GLU A 35 3.75 -3.26 17.65
N ARG A 36 2.98 -4.30 18.03
CA ARG A 36 1.94 -4.89 17.19
C ARG A 36 0.81 -3.90 16.92
N GLU A 37 0.25 -3.27 17.94
CA GLU A 37 -0.79 -2.23 17.80
C GLU A 37 -0.32 -1.07 16.91
N ARG A 38 0.95 -0.64 17.07
CA ARG A 38 1.53 0.40 16.22
C ARG A 38 1.60 -0.04 14.75
N ARG A 39 2.00 -1.28 14.47
CA ARG A 39 2.05 -1.80 13.10
C ARG A 39 0.67 -1.95 12.50
N GLU A 40 -0.29 -2.47 13.25
CA GLU A 40 -1.68 -2.63 12.81
C GLU A 40 -2.30 -1.27 12.49
N ARG A 41 -2.06 -0.24 13.32
CA ARG A 41 -2.50 1.13 13.04
C ARG A 41 -1.90 1.70 11.76
N LEU A 42 -0.58 1.54 11.58
CA LEU A 42 0.09 2.02 10.36
C LEU A 42 -0.39 1.27 9.10
N SER A 43 -0.73 -0.02 9.22
CA SER A 43 -1.32 -0.80 8.13
C SER A 43 -2.70 -0.25 7.75
N ALA A 44 -3.58 -0.06 8.75
CA ALA A 44 -4.92 0.46 8.53
C ALA A 44 -4.91 1.88 7.95
N GLU A 45 -3.99 2.74 8.40
CA GLU A 45 -3.80 4.08 7.83
C GLU A 45 -3.33 4.00 6.37
N ARG A 46 -2.39 3.11 6.03
CA ARG A 46 -1.93 2.88 4.65
C ARG A 46 -3.02 2.34 3.73
N GLU A 47 -3.83 1.39 4.22
CA GLU A 47 -4.96 0.83 3.48
C GLU A 47 -5.96 1.92 3.10
N THR A 48 -6.32 2.77 4.07
CA THR A 48 -7.32 3.84 3.89
C THR A 48 -6.82 4.89 2.90
N GLU A 49 -5.60 5.39 3.08
CA GLU A 49 -5.05 6.46 2.26
C GLU A 49 -4.63 5.96 0.88
N GLY A 50 -4.11 4.73 0.78
CA GLY A 50 -3.85 4.11 -0.52
C GLY A 50 -5.13 3.88 -1.33
N GLY A 51 -6.25 3.60 -0.67
CA GLY A 51 -7.57 3.59 -1.31
C GLY A 51 -7.99 4.96 -1.87
N LYS A 52 -7.63 6.06 -1.20
CA LYS A 52 -7.86 7.42 -1.71
C LYS A 52 -6.97 7.73 -2.92
N LEU A 53 -5.67 7.43 -2.83
CA LEU A 53 -4.74 7.58 -3.97
C LEU A 53 -5.19 6.77 -5.18
N TRP A 54 -5.74 5.58 -4.95
CA TRP A 54 -6.32 4.76 -6.01
C TRP A 54 -7.55 5.41 -6.66
N ALA A 55 -8.48 5.93 -5.86
CA ALA A 55 -9.65 6.64 -6.36
C ALA A 55 -9.27 7.92 -7.13
N GLU A 56 -8.28 8.66 -6.62
CA GLU A 56 -7.73 9.85 -7.26
C GLU A 56 -7.06 9.52 -8.60
N LEU A 57 -6.24 8.47 -8.66
CA LEU A 57 -5.62 8.02 -9.92
C LEU A 57 -6.68 7.68 -10.98
N GLN A 58 -7.75 6.96 -10.60
CA GLN A 58 -8.84 6.68 -11.53
C GLN A 58 -9.54 7.96 -12.00
N TYR A 59 -9.72 8.93 -11.11
CA TYR A 59 -10.32 10.22 -11.44
C TYR A 59 -9.46 11.00 -12.44
N ILE A 60 -8.15 11.11 -12.19
CA ILE A 60 -7.19 11.76 -13.08
C ILE A 60 -7.15 11.06 -14.43
N LEU A 61 -7.09 9.72 -14.46
CA LEU A 61 -7.09 8.96 -15.72
C LEU A 61 -8.36 9.22 -16.54
N LYS A 62 -9.53 9.27 -15.93
CA LYS A 62 -10.78 9.64 -16.63
C LYS A 62 -10.70 11.06 -17.21
N GLY A 63 -10.13 12.00 -16.45
CA GLY A 63 -9.89 13.36 -16.91
C GLY A 63 -8.94 13.42 -18.10
N ASN A 64 -7.80 12.73 -18.03
CA ASN A 64 -6.79 12.68 -19.10
C ASN A 64 -7.34 12.02 -20.37
N VAL A 65 -8.09 10.92 -20.23
CA VAL A 65 -8.76 10.27 -21.38
C VAL A 65 -9.73 11.22 -22.07
N LYS A 66 -10.52 11.97 -21.29
CA LYS A 66 -11.44 12.96 -21.84
C LYS A 66 -10.68 14.06 -22.60
N GLN A 67 -9.63 14.63 -22.00
CA GLN A 67 -8.81 15.66 -22.65
C GLN A 67 -8.11 15.15 -23.92
N PHE A 68 -7.67 13.89 -23.91
CA PHE A 68 -7.05 13.25 -25.06
C PHE A 68 -8.04 13.15 -26.23
N ASN A 69 -9.25 12.65 -26.00
CA ASN A 69 -10.27 12.55 -27.04
C ASN A 69 -10.70 13.93 -27.55
N GLU A 70 -10.86 14.92 -26.66
CA GLU A 70 -11.16 16.31 -27.05
C GLU A 70 -10.07 16.89 -27.96
N SER A 71 -8.80 16.58 -27.69
CA SER A 71 -7.66 17.05 -28.48
C SER A 71 -7.53 16.33 -29.82
N TYR A 72 -7.86 15.03 -29.85
CA TYR A 72 -7.77 14.20 -31.05
C TYR A 72 -9.00 14.36 -31.97
N GLY A 73 -10.14 14.80 -31.42
CA GLY A 73 -11.39 14.99 -32.15
C GLY A 73 -12.20 13.71 -32.38
N ASP A 74 -11.88 12.62 -31.68
CA ASP A 74 -12.56 11.33 -31.78
C ASP A 74 -12.47 10.53 -30.47
N ASP A 75 -13.42 9.62 -30.23
CA ASP A 75 -13.55 8.80 -29.03
C ASP A 75 -12.70 7.51 -29.09
N VAL A 76 -11.41 7.71 -29.36
CA VAL A 76 -10.42 6.63 -29.54
C VAL A 76 -9.92 6.04 -28.23
N MET A 77 -9.99 6.77 -27.11
CA MET A 77 -9.55 6.31 -25.80
C MET A 77 -10.72 6.21 -24.83
N ARG A 78 -10.76 5.14 -24.01
CA ARG A 78 -11.89 4.84 -23.11
C ARG A 78 -11.41 4.29 -21.77
N THR A 79 -12.19 4.52 -20.73
CA THR A 79 -11.99 3.89 -19.41
C THR A 79 -13.12 2.89 -19.12
N GLU A 80 -12.80 1.77 -18.47
CA GLU A 80 -13.76 0.77 -18.00
C GLU A 80 -13.43 0.41 -16.54
N ALA A 81 -14.35 0.66 -15.61
CA ALA A 81 -14.23 0.27 -14.21
C ALA A 81 -15.26 -0.82 -13.91
N ARG A 82 -14.82 -2.04 -13.56
CA ARG A 82 -15.72 -3.11 -13.09
C ARG A 82 -15.74 -3.14 -11.57
N ALA A 83 -16.89 -3.46 -10.98
CA ALA A 83 -17.05 -3.55 -9.53
C ALA A 83 -16.08 -4.55 -8.88
N ASP A 84 -15.86 -5.71 -9.52
CA ASP A 84 -15.00 -6.79 -9.03
C ASP A 84 -13.76 -7.02 -9.93
N GLY A 85 -13.34 -6.01 -10.70
CA GLY A 85 -12.28 -6.17 -11.70
C GLY A 85 -11.34 -4.98 -11.82
N PRO A 86 -10.27 -5.13 -12.62
CA PRO A 86 -9.30 -4.06 -12.80
C PRO A 86 -9.94 -2.85 -13.48
N PHE A 87 -9.42 -1.66 -13.15
CA PHE A 87 -9.68 -0.46 -13.92
C PHE A 87 -8.89 -0.53 -15.23
N LYS A 88 -9.55 -0.36 -16.37
CA LYS A 88 -8.92 -0.45 -17.68
C LYS A 88 -8.92 0.89 -18.38
N VAL A 89 -7.80 1.22 -19.00
CA VAL A 89 -7.68 2.28 -20.00
C VAL A 89 -7.42 1.60 -21.34
N LYS A 90 -8.22 1.93 -22.35
CA LYS A 90 -8.18 1.30 -23.67
C LYS A 90 -7.95 2.34 -24.74
N LEU A 91 -7.10 2.03 -25.70
CA LEU A 91 -6.87 2.82 -26.91
C LEU A 91 -7.18 1.97 -28.13
N GLY A 92 -8.07 2.46 -29.00
CA GLY A 92 -8.45 1.81 -30.25
C GLY A 92 -9.93 2.02 -30.59
N GLU A 93 -10.32 1.61 -31.80
CA GLU A 93 -11.72 1.70 -32.23
C GLU A 93 -12.64 0.75 -31.43
N PRO A 94 -13.88 1.17 -31.11
CA PRO A 94 -14.85 0.29 -30.48
C PRO A 94 -15.10 -0.98 -31.32
N GLY A 95 -14.76 -2.15 -30.77
CA GLY A 95 -14.93 -3.44 -31.47
C GLY A 95 -13.78 -3.84 -32.39
N GLY A 96 -12.73 -3.01 -32.49
CA GLY A 96 -11.49 -3.30 -33.19
C GLY A 96 -10.40 -3.89 -32.28
N VAL A 97 -9.15 -3.86 -32.76
CA VAL A 97 -7.98 -4.21 -31.94
C VAL A 97 -7.71 -3.06 -30.96
N GLU A 98 -7.74 -3.36 -29.66
CA GLU A 98 -7.52 -2.40 -28.59
C GLU A 98 -6.19 -2.68 -27.88
N LYS A 99 -5.41 -1.62 -27.62
CA LYS A 99 -4.32 -1.66 -26.64
C LYS A 99 -4.90 -1.36 -25.27
N ILE A 100 -4.60 -2.19 -24.28
CA ILE A 100 -5.28 -2.13 -22.97
C ILE A 100 -4.23 -2.03 -21.87
N ALA A 101 -4.38 -1.03 -21.01
CA ALA A 101 -3.72 -0.94 -19.72
C ALA A 101 -4.74 -1.36 -18.64
N ALA A 102 -4.47 -2.45 -17.94
CA ALA A 102 -5.27 -2.91 -16.81
C ALA A 102 -4.54 -2.59 -15.51
N LEU A 103 -5.24 -1.91 -14.59
CA LEU A 103 -4.73 -1.47 -13.30
C LEU A 103 -5.52 -2.15 -12.17
N THR A 104 -4.80 -2.69 -11.20
CA THR A 104 -5.33 -3.37 -10.02
C THR A 104 -4.68 -2.83 -8.77
N TYR A 105 -5.49 -2.41 -7.79
CA TYR A 105 -5.02 -1.99 -6.47
C TYR A 105 -5.47 -2.99 -5.41
N ALA A 106 -4.50 -3.51 -4.65
CA ALA A 106 -4.72 -4.44 -3.54
C ALA A 106 -4.56 -3.68 -2.21
N PRO A 107 -5.65 -3.46 -1.45
CA PRO A 107 -5.61 -2.65 -0.22
C PRO A 107 -4.74 -3.26 0.88
N ASP A 108 -4.82 -4.58 1.10
CA ASP A 108 -4.13 -5.34 2.14
C ASP A 108 -2.60 -5.21 2.11
N VAL A 109 -2.05 -5.09 0.90
CA VAL A 109 -0.62 -4.83 0.67
C VAL A 109 -0.33 -3.40 0.22
N ALA A 110 -1.35 -2.54 0.15
CA ALA A 110 -1.30 -1.16 -0.38
C ALA A 110 -0.44 -1.05 -1.66
N THR A 111 -0.66 -1.98 -2.58
CA THR A 111 0.14 -2.13 -3.80
C THR A 111 -0.74 -1.90 -5.01
N LEU A 112 -0.31 -0.97 -5.87
CA LEU A 112 -0.85 -0.78 -7.21
C LEU A 112 -0.04 -1.62 -8.19
N THR A 113 -0.71 -2.39 -9.02
CA THR A 113 -0.12 -3.13 -10.12
C THR A 113 -0.82 -2.74 -11.41
N TRP A 114 -0.09 -2.67 -12.51
CA TRP A 114 -0.71 -2.51 -13.82
C TRP A 114 0.07 -3.24 -14.89
N GLU A 115 -0.66 -3.64 -15.92
CA GLU A 115 -0.13 -4.35 -17.07
C GLU A 115 -0.71 -3.74 -18.33
N ILE A 116 0.16 -3.46 -19.29
CA ILE A 116 -0.18 -3.09 -20.64
C ILE A 116 0.02 -4.31 -21.51
N PHE A 117 -1.08 -4.86 -22.01
CA PHE A 117 -1.06 -6.05 -22.84
C PHE A 117 -0.21 -5.78 -24.09
N GLY A 118 0.91 -6.50 -24.22
CA GLY A 118 1.80 -6.45 -25.38
C GLY A 118 3.00 -5.50 -25.29
N SER A 119 3.28 -4.84 -24.16
CA SER A 119 4.56 -4.10 -24.04
C SER A 119 5.18 -4.02 -22.64
N ASN A 120 4.43 -3.68 -21.57
CA ASN A 120 5.03 -3.32 -20.27
C ASN A 120 4.13 -3.64 -19.07
N SER A 121 4.73 -3.94 -17.91
CA SER A 121 4.03 -4.08 -16.62
C SER A 121 4.75 -3.27 -15.54
N GLY A 122 4.01 -2.73 -14.57
CA GLY A 122 4.54 -1.95 -13.45
C GLY A 122 3.89 -2.30 -12.12
N SER A 123 4.59 -2.04 -11.03
CA SER A 123 4.07 -2.15 -9.66
C SER A 123 4.62 -1.02 -8.79
N LEU A 124 3.75 -0.45 -7.95
CA LEU A 124 4.08 0.60 -6.99
C LEU A 124 3.48 0.24 -5.64
N THR A 125 4.17 0.62 -4.57
CA THR A 125 3.67 0.52 -3.20
C THR A 125 3.31 1.89 -2.65
N VAL A 126 2.44 1.98 -1.65
CA VAL A 126 2.16 3.24 -0.96
C VAL A 126 3.18 3.49 0.15
N GLY A 127 3.75 4.70 0.20
CA GLY A 127 4.70 5.09 1.25
C GLY A 127 4.60 6.56 1.64
N LEU A 128 5.20 6.90 2.79
CA LEU A 128 5.04 8.20 3.45
C LEU A 128 6.17 9.16 3.09
N LEU A 129 5.84 10.25 2.41
CA LEU A 129 6.80 11.31 2.15
C LEU A 129 7.00 12.16 3.41
N LEU A 130 8.15 11.98 4.06
CA LEU A 130 8.45 12.56 5.39
C LEU A 130 8.48 14.11 5.43
N GLY A 131 8.52 14.78 4.27
CA GLY A 131 8.48 16.24 4.16
C GLY A 131 7.07 16.84 4.18
N GLU A 132 6.09 16.12 3.64
CA GLU A 132 4.74 16.65 3.38
C GLU A 132 3.65 15.96 4.22
N ARG A 133 4.01 14.89 4.95
CA ARG A 133 3.07 14.02 5.68
C ARG A 133 1.96 13.46 4.79
N GLU A 134 2.24 13.37 3.49
CA GLU A 134 1.32 12.85 2.50
C GLU A 134 1.80 11.46 2.07
N LEU A 135 0.86 10.53 1.93
CA LEU A 135 1.15 9.23 1.35
C LEU A 135 1.15 9.38 -0.18
N GLN A 136 2.17 8.85 -0.82
CA GLN A 136 2.30 8.82 -2.27
C GLN A 136 2.64 7.41 -2.72
N PHE A 137 2.46 7.13 -4.01
CA PHE A 137 2.98 5.91 -4.59
C PHE A 137 4.51 5.95 -4.67
N MET A 138 5.13 4.78 -4.58
CA MET A 138 6.57 4.60 -4.58
C MET A 138 7.00 3.55 -5.60
N SER A 139 8.06 3.87 -6.35
CA SER A 139 8.81 2.94 -7.19
C SER A 139 10.21 2.77 -6.62
N GLY A 140 10.46 1.62 -5.99
CA GLY A 140 11.70 1.42 -5.22
C GLY A 140 11.84 2.44 -4.09
N THR A 141 12.77 3.38 -4.23
CA THR A 141 13.01 4.45 -3.23
C THR A 141 12.47 5.82 -3.66
N ALA A 142 11.91 5.94 -4.86
CA ALA A 142 11.40 7.20 -5.39
C ALA A 142 9.89 7.33 -5.18
N TYR A 143 9.44 8.52 -4.81
CA TYR A 143 8.01 8.87 -4.73
C TYR A 143 7.52 9.37 -6.09
N VAL A 144 6.29 9.01 -6.43
CA VAL A 144 5.67 9.31 -7.73
C VAL A 144 4.23 9.78 -7.49
N THR A 145 3.87 10.92 -8.08
CA THR A 145 2.51 11.46 -7.95
C THR A 145 1.51 10.69 -8.81
N THR A 146 0.23 10.81 -8.47
CA THR A 146 -0.87 10.19 -9.22
C THR A 146 -0.95 10.71 -10.66
N GLU A 147 -0.66 12.00 -10.89
CA GLU A 147 -0.59 12.60 -12.23
C GLU A 147 0.54 12.00 -13.07
N ALA A 148 1.74 11.87 -12.49
CA ALA A 148 2.88 11.30 -13.19
C ALA A 148 2.62 9.85 -13.60
N ILE A 149 1.97 9.07 -12.73
CA ILE A 149 1.56 7.68 -13.04
C ILE A 149 0.51 7.68 -14.15
N ALA A 150 -0.52 8.52 -14.04
CA ALA A 150 -1.56 8.62 -15.06
C ALA A 150 -0.97 8.96 -16.43
N GLN A 151 -0.03 9.92 -16.48
CA GLN A 151 0.65 10.31 -17.70
C GLN A 151 1.49 9.16 -18.27
N GLN A 152 2.27 8.45 -17.45
CA GLN A 152 3.04 7.28 -17.91
C GLN A 152 2.15 6.19 -18.53
N ILE A 153 0.97 5.93 -17.94
CA ILE A 153 0.04 4.92 -18.46
C ILE A 153 -0.54 5.34 -19.82
N ILE A 154 -0.92 6.61 -19.95
CA ILE A 154 -1.43 7.16 -21.22
C ILE A 154 -0.33 7.14 -22.29
N GLU A 155 0.87 7.63 -21.98
CA GLU A 155 2.02 7.65 -22.88
C GLU A 155 2.39 6.25 -23.38
N ALA A 156 2.35 5.24 -22.50
CA ALA A 156 2.67 3.87 -22.89
C ALA A 156 1.59 3.22 -23.80
N LEU A 157 0.36 3.72 -23.76
CA LEU A 157 -0.70 3.29 -24.68
C LEU A 157 -0.54 3.93 -26.06
N VAL A 158 -0.18 5.21 -26.12
CA VAL A 158 0.02 5.94 -27.37
C VAL A 158 1.25 5.38 -28.12
N PRO A 159 1.17 5.15 -29.45
CA PRO A 159 2.27 4.65 -30.27
C PRO A 159 3.37 5.68 -30.52
#